data_AF-A0A1Q8W2F1-F1
#
_entry.id   AF-A0A1Q8W2F1-F1
#
_cell.length_a   1.000
_cell.length_b   1.000
_cell.length_c   1.000
_cell.angle_alpha   90.00
_cell.angle_beta   90.00
_cell.angle_gamma   90.00
#
_symmetry.space_group_name_H-M   'P 1'
#
loop_
_entity.id
_entity.type
_entity.pdbx_description
1 polymer ?
#
loop_
_entity_poly.entity_id
_entity_poly.type
_entity_poly.pdbx_seq_one_letter_code
_entity_poly.pdbx_strand_id
1 'polypeptide(L)'
;MPAASQTQDRSKALATALAQIDKSFGKGSVMRLGDESRPPVSVIPTGSVALDVALGVGGLPRGRIIEVYGPESSGKTTVALHAVASAQRAGGNAAFIDAEHALDPVYAKALGVDIDNLLVSQPDTGEQALEITDMLVRSGGLDIIVIDSVAALVPKAEIEGEMGDSHVGLQARLMSQALRKITGALSSTGTTAIFINQLREKIGVFFGNPETTTGGKALKFYASVRLDVRRIGGLKDGDQPVGNRTRVKVVKNKMAPPFKQAEFDILYGQGISREGSLLDLGVDNGVVRKSGAWFTYGEDQLGQGKENARNFLKDNPQLAAEIEEKILAALGIGEPGRKAREAEELAAAEAAVAAAAVPVDSADTAATSAVKNARGRGKKTATTAKASKSAKTPKEASADEPDTIFGEDAGGF
;
A
#
# COMPACT_ATOMS: atom_id res chain seq x y z
N MET A 1 34.41 -40.15 -10.01
CA MET A 1 34.57 -38.68 -9.85
C MET A 1 33.74 -38.22 -8.67
N PRO A 2 34.31 -37.52 -7.68
CA PRO A 2 33.56 -37.04 -6.50
C PRO A 2 32.69 -35.83 -6.86
N ALA A 3 31.48 -35.76 -6.30
CA ALA A 3 30.50 -34.71 -6.61
C ALA A 3 30.97 -33.27 -6.30
N ALA A 4 31.96 -33.11 -5.41
CA ALA A 4 32.56 -31.83 -5.09
C ALA A 4 33.19 -31.12 -6.31
N SER A 5 33.86 -31.84 -7.22
CA SER A 5 34.49 -31.21 -8.39
C SER A 5 33.43 -30.70 -9.36
N GLN A 6 32.40 -31.50 -9.64
CA GLN A 6 31.27 -31.09 -10.50
C GLN A 6 30.55 -29.83 -9.99
N THR A 7 30.51 -29.62 -8.67
CA THR A 7 29.95 -28.41 -8.07
C THR A 7 30.85 -27.18 -8.30
N GLN A 8 32.17 -27.33 -8.24
CA GLN A 8 33.12 -26.27 -8.62
C GLN A 8 33.10 -25.96 -10.13
N ASP A 9 33.03 -27.00 -10.98
CA ASP A 9 32.96 -26.82 -12.43
C ASP A 9 31.68 -26.06 -12.83
N ARG A 10 30.54 -26.42 -12.22
CA ARG A 10 29.24 -25.74 -12.42
C ARG A 10 29.26 -24.30 -11.91
N SER A 11 29.86 -24.02 -10.74
CA SER A 11 29.92 -22.65 -10.21
C SER A 11 30.86 -21.76 -11.02
N LYS A 12 31.97 -22.29 -11.53
CA LYS A 12 32.88 -21.60 -12.45
C LYS A 12 32.22 -21.33 -13.81
N ALA A 13 31.49 -22.29 -14.37
CA ALA A 13 30.71 -22.09 -15.59
C ALA A 13 29.63 -21.00 -15.41
N LEU A 14 28.90 -21.03 -14.29
CA LEU A 14 27.91 -20.00 -13.94
C LEU A 14 28.54 -18.62 -13.79
N ALA A 15 29.68 -18.50 -13.12
CA ALA A 15 30.39 -17.22 -12.98
C ALA A 15 30.85 -16.65 -14.34
N THR A 16 31.36 -17.50 -15.24
CA THR A 16 31.70 -17.10 -16.61
C THR A 16 30.46 -16.63 -17.38
N ALA A 17 29.34 -17.34 -17.27
CA ALA A 17 28.09 -16.97 -17.93
C ALA A 17 27.55 -15.63 -17.42
N LEU A 18 27.55 -15.40 -16.09
CA LEU A 18 27.15 -14.12 -15.49
C LEU A 18 28.03 -12.96 -15.97
N ALA A 19 29.36 -13.13 -15.96
CA ALA A 19 30.29 -12.11 -16.44
C ALA A 19 30.15 -11.83 -17.96
N GLN A 20 29.80 -12.85 -18.76
CA GLN A 20 29.49 -12.68 -20.18
C GLN A 20 28.16 -11.93 -20.38
N ILE A 21 27.14 -12.22 -19.57
CA ILE A 21 25.84 -11.53 -19.58
C ILE A 21 26.00 -10.05 -19.20
N ASP A 22 26.68 -9.73 -18.09
CA ASP A 22 26.99 -8.34 -17.70
C ASP A 22 27.78 -7.59 -18.77
N LYS A 23 28.71 -8.25 -19.47
CA LYS A 23 29.47 -7.66 -20.57
C LYS A 23 28.63 -7.42 -21.83
N SER A 24 27.63 -8.26 -22.10
CA SER A 24 26.79 -8.19 -23.31
C SER A 24 25.54 -7.33 -23.16
N PHE A 25 25.00 -7.21 -21.94
CA PHE A 25 23.71 -6.56 -21.66
C PHE A 25 23.78 -5.47 -20.58
N GLY A 26 24.97 -5.16 -20.07
CA GLY A 26 25.21 -4.16 -19.03
C GLY A 26 25.22 -4.75 -17.62
N LYS A 27 25.93 -4.08 -16.71
CA LYS A 27 26.05 -4.49 -15.30
C LYS A 27 24.68 -4.57 -14.62
N GLY A 28 24.43 -5.67 -13.91
CA GLY A 28 23.18 -5.91 -13.19
C GLY A 28 22.07 -6.49 -14.06
N SER A 29 22.36 -6.86 -15.30
CA SER A 29 21.41 -7.53 -16.20
C SER A 29 20.99 -8.92 -15.67
N VAL A 30 21.85 -9.59 -14.89
CA VAL A 30 21.48 -10.71 -14.01
C VAL A 30 22.17 -10.56 -12.66
N MET A 31 21.40 -10.59 -11.57
CA MET A 31 21.87 -10.55 -10.17
C MET A 31 21.20 -11.68 -9.38
N ARG A 32 21.73 -12.07 -8.21
CA ARG A 32 21.04 -13.02 -7.34
C ARG A 32 19.89 -12.30 -6.62
N LEU A 33 18.85 -13.04 -6.26
CA LEU A 33 17.65 -12.46 -5.67
C LEU A 33 17.88 -11.92 -4.24
N GLY A 34 18.83 -12.52 -3.51
CA GLY A 34 19.23 -12.13 -2.16
C GLY A 34 20.54 -11.36 -2.05
N ASP A 35 21.05 -10.78 -3.15
CA ASP A 35 22.19 -9.84 -3.05
C ASP A 35 21.66 -8.52 -2.43
N GLU A 36 21.95 -8.27 -1.15
CA GLU A 36 21.39 -7.19 -0.31
C GLU A 36 21.56 -5.76 -0.87
N SER A 37 22.43 -5.59 -1.86
CA SER A 37 22.67 -4.37 -2.66
C SER A 37 21.45 -3.72 -3.34
N ARG A 38 20.24 -4.27 -3.21
CA ARG A 38 19.03 -3.68 -3.79
C ARG A 38 18.56 -2.49 -2.96
N PRO A 39 18.56 -1.25 -3.50
CA PRO A 39 18.01 -0.11 -2.78
C PRO A 39 16.51 -0.31 -2.51
N PRO A 40 15.95 0.31 -1.45
CA PRO A 40 14.51 0.30 -1.19
C PRO A 40 13.69 0.73 -2.40
N VAL A 41 12.44 0.26 -2.48
CA VAL A 41 11.49 0.68 -3.50
C VAL A 41 11.27 2.19 -3.36
N SER A 42 11.81 2.97 -4.29
CA SER A 42 11.56 4.41 -4.35
C SER A 42 10.10 4.66 -4.76
N VAL A 43 9.46 5.64 -4.13
CA VAL A 43 8.03 5.92 -4.27
C VAL A 43 7.76 7.41 -4.51
N ILE A 44 6.53 7.71 -4.96
CA ILE A 44 5.95 9.05 -4.99
C ILE A 44 4.74 9.04 -4.04
N PRO A 45 4.69 9.89 -3.01
CA PRO A 45 3.51 9.99 -2.13
C PRO A 45 2.25 10.32 -2.92
N THR A 46 1.11 9.76 -2.55
CA THR A 46 -0.18 10.03 -3.24
C THR A 46 -0.82 11.35 -2.84
N GLY A 47 -0.30 12.02 -1.81
CA GLY A 47 -0.95 13.14 -1.14
C GLY A 47 -2.08 12.71 -0.20
N SER A 48 -2.27 11.41 0.02
CA SER A 48 -3.15 10.86 1.05
C SER A 48 -2.37 9.89 1.93
N VAL A 49 -2.08 10.30 3.17
CA VAL A 49 -1.39 9.47 4.17
C VAL A 49 -2.11 8.13 4.35
N ALA A 50 -3.45 8.11 4.31
CA ALA A 50 -4.25 6.90 4.40
C ALA A 50 -4.03 5.95 3.20
N LEU A 51 -3.87 6.50 1.99
CA LEU A 51 -3.58 5.70 0.79
C LEU A 51 -2.14 5.22 0.76
N ASP A 52 -1.18 6.06 1.18
CA ASP A 52 0.23 5.70 1.27
C ASP A 52 0.46 4.58 2.32
N VAL A 53 -0.30 4.61 3.43
CA VAL A 53 -0.44 3.53 4.41
C VAL A 53 -1.08 2.26 3.81
N ALA A 54 -2.16 2.41 3.05
CA ALA A 54 -2.85 1.28 2.40
C ALA A 54 -2.01 0.62 1.28
N LEU A 55 -1.13 1.38 0.63
CA LEU A 55 -0.16 0.89 -0.34
C LEU A 55 0.98 0.09 0.30
N GLY A 56 1.23 0.28 1.60
CA GLY A 56 2.20 -0.47 2.41
C GLY A 56 3.67 -0.12 2.17
N VAL A 57 4.00 0.46 1.01
CA VAL A 57 5.34 1.00 0.68
C VAL A 57 5.45 2.52 0.87
N GLY A 58 4.40 3.19 1.36
CA GLY A 58 4.40 4.65 1.59
C GLY A 58 4.22 5.50 0.34
N GLY A 59 3.73 4.95 -0.77
CA GLY A 59 3.43 5.70 -1.99
C GLY A 59 3.30 4.84 -3.26
N LEU A 60 3.18 5.51 -4.40
CA LEU A 60 3.17 4.87 -5.72
C LEU A 60 4.60 4.44 -6.11
N PRO A 61 4.83 3.18 -6.50
CA PRO A 61 6.17 2.68 -6.81
C PRO A 61 6.71 3.27 -8.12
N ARG A 62 7.92 3.86 -8.07
CA ARG A 62 8.60 4.43 -9.23
C ARG A 62 8.96 3.38 -10.28
N GLY A 63 9.00 3.80 -11.54
CA GLY A 63 9.27 2.95 -12.69
C GLY A 63 8.15 1.96 -13.05
N ARG A 64 6.94 2.14 -12.51
CA ARG A 64 5.82 1.20 -12.66
C ARG A 64 4.57 1.84 -13.25
N ILE A 65 3.69 0.96 -13.73
CA ILE A 65 2.33 1.28 -14.15
C ILE A 65 1.37 1.12 -12.96
N ILE A 66 0.53 2.13 -12.75
CA ILE A 66 -0.56 2.21 -11.78
C ILE A 66 -1.86 2.36 -12.60
N GLU A 67 -2.93 1.63 -12.24
CA GLU A 67 -4.28 1.85 -12.82
C GLU A 67 -5.19 2.44 -11.73
N VAL A 68 -5.74 3.63 -11.96
CA VAL A 68 -6.70 4.30 -11.06
C VAL A 68 -8.07 4.26 -11.74
N TYR A 69 -9.01 3.48 -11.20
CA TYR A 69 -10.31 3.28 -11.84
C TYR A 69 -11.47 3.39 -10.86
N GLY A 70 -12.66 3.58 -11.39
CA GLY A 70 -13.88 3.74 -10.59
C GLY A 70 -14.96 4.56 -11.33
N PRO A 71 -16.09 4.82 -10.65
CA PRO A 71 -17.19 5.61 -11.19
C PRO A 71 -16.79 7.03 -11.61
N GLU A 72 -17.68 7.70 -12.33
CA GLU A 72 -17.62 9.15 -12.53
C GLU A 72 -17.70 9.89 -11.18
N SER A 73 -17.09 11.09 -11.12
CA SER A 73 -17.05 11.93 -9.91
C SER A 73 -16.52 11.27 -8.63
N SER A 74 -15.81 10.14 -8.71
CA SER A 74 -15.27 9.44 -7.53
C SER A 74 -13.96 10.02 -6.98
N GLY A 75 -13.31 10.90 -7.73
CA GLY A 75 -12.02 11.51 -7.38
C GLY A 75 -10.79 10.91 -8.07
N LYS A 76 -10.94 10.13 -9.16
CA LYS A 76 -9.82 9.51 -9.90
C LYS A 76 -8.73 10.53 -10.28
N THR A 77 -9.11 11.58 -10.99
CA THR A 77 -8.23 12.66 -11.45
C THR A 77 -7.65 13.45 -10.28
N THR A 78 -8.44 13.72 -9.24
CA THR A 78 -7.97 14.34 -7.98
C THR A 78 -6.82 13.54 -7.36
N VAL A 79 -6.94 12.21 -7.24
CA VAL A 79 -5.88 11.34 -6.71
C VAL A 79 -4.63 11.36 -7.58
N ALA A 80 -4.77 11.39 -8.91
CA ALA A 80 -3.62 11.51 -9.81
C ALA A 80 -2.94 12.89 -9.74
N LEU A 81 -3.71 13.97 -9.65
CA LEU A 81 -3.20 15.34 -9.51
C LEU A 81 -2.48 15.56 -8.17
N HIS A 82 -2.93 14.96 -7.06
CA HIS A 82 -2.16 14.99 -5.80
C HIS A 82 -0.84 14.20 -5.86
N ALA A 83 -0.79 13.10 -6.63
CA ALA A 83 0.47 12.40 -6.90
C ALA A 83 1.41 13.24 -7.79
N VAL A 84 0.88 13.94 -8.79
CA VAL A 84 1.62 14.92 -9.61
C VAL A 84 2.18 16.06 -8.77
N ALA A 85 1.33 16.72 -7.97
CA ALA A 85 1.73 17.79 -7.04
C ALA A 85 2.80 17.32 -6.04
N SER A 86 2.76 16.05 -5.62
CA SER A 86 3.74 15.47 -4.71
C SER A 86 5.06 15.08 -5.40
N ALA A 87 5.04 14.75 -6.69
CA ALA A 87 6.25 14.60 -7.50
C ALA A 87 6.92 15.96 -7.76
N GLN A 88 6.16 16.98 -8.16
CA GLN A 88 6.66 18.34 -8.40
C GLN A 88 7.22 18.98 -7.13
N ARG A 89 6.56 18.79 -5.98
CA ARG A 89 7.07 19.25 -4.67
C ARG A 89 8.40 18.60 -4.25
N ALA A 90 8.71 17.42 -4.79
CA ALA A 90 10.00 16.75 -4.62
C ALA A 90 11.06 17.19 -5.67
N GLY A 91 10.78 18.20 -6.49
CA GLY A 91 11.64 18.67 -7.57
C GLY A 91 11.59 17.81 -8.84
N GLY A 92 10.61 16.91 -8.96
CA GLY A 92 10.44 16.01 -10.10
C GLY A 92 9.52 16.56 -11.19
N ASN A 93 9.77 16.16 -12.44
CA ASN A 93 8.98 16.62 -13.58
C ASN A 93 7.74 15.74 -13.80
N ALA A 94 6.64 16.37 -14.24
CA ALA A 94 5.36 15.71 -14.47
C ALA A 94 4.82 15.97 -15.88
N ALA A 95 4.10 14.98 -16.42
CA ALA A 95 3.32 15.12 -17.64
C ALA A 95 1.88 14.61 -17.46
N PHE A 96 0.95 15.19 -18.22
CA PHE A 96 -0.47 14.83 -18.22
C PHE A 96 -0.97 14.72 -19.67
N ILE A 97 -1.42 13.52 -20.04
CA ILE A 97 -2.06 13.23 -21.33
C ILE A 97 -3.57 13.27 -21.12
N ASP A 98 -4.16 14.42 -21.46
CA ASP A 98 -5.59 14.73 -21.29
C ASP A 98 -6.35 14.35 -22.56
N ALA A 99 -6.71 13.06 -22.65
CA ALA A 99 -7.53 12.51 -23.74
C ALA A 99 -9.04 12.69 -23.49
N GLU A 100 -9.47 12.98 -22.26
CA GLU A 100 -10.86 13.39 -21.97
C GLU A 100 -11.10 14.89 -22.23
N HIS A 101 -10.07 15.67 -22.56
CA HIS A 101 -10.11 17.14 -22.76
C HIS A 101 -10.77 17.88 -21.59
N ALA A 102 -10.54 17.40 -20.37
CA ALA A 102 -11.30 17.74 -19.17
C ALA A 102 -10.44 18.28 -18.00
N LEU A 103 -9.14 18.50 -18.23
CA LEU A 103 -8.25 19.02 -17.19
C LEU A 103 -8.49 20.52 -16.94
N ASP A 104 -9.02 20.86 -15.76
CA ASP A 104 -9.12 22.25 -15.28
C ASP A 104 -7.80 22.73 -14.63
N PRO A 105 -7.08 23.71 -15.21
CA PRO A 105 -5.85 24.24 -14.64
C PRO A 105 -6.07 25.00 -13.31
N VAL A 106 -7.25 25.58 -13.08
CA VAL A 106 -7.57 26.32 -11.85
C VAL A 106 -7.71 25.35 -10.68
N TYR A 107 -8.50 24.28 -10.87
CA TYR A 107 -8.60 23.20 -9.89
C TYR A 107 -7.24 22.51 -9.67
N ALA A 108 -6.50 22.17 -10.72
CA ALA A 108 -5.17 21.56 -10.58
C ALA A 108 -4.21 22.46 -9.77
N LYS A 109 -4.18 23.78 -10.02
CA LYS A 109 -3.38 24.73 -9.23
C LYS A 109 -3.82 24.77 -7.75
N ALA A 110 -5.11 24.68 -7.48
CA ALA A 110 -5.65 24.59 -6.12
C ALA A 110 -5.29 23.29 -5.40
N LEU A 111 -5.01 22.19 -6.12
CA LEU A 111 -4.45 20.95 -5.57
C LEU A 111 -2.93 21.01 -5.32
N GLY A 112 -2.29 22.15 -5.59
CA GLY A 112 -0.85 22.36 -5.44
C GLY A 112 0.00 21.79 -6.58
N VAL A 113 -0.61 21.59 -7.77
CA VAL A 113 0.13 21.30 -9.01
C VAL A 113 0.80 22.58 -9.52
N ASP A 114 2.08 22.49 -9.86
CA ASP A 114 2.77 23.54 -10.60
C ASP A 114 2.34 23.45 -12.07
N ILE A 115 1.43 24.34 -12.47
CA ILE A 115 0.89 24.43 -13.84
C ILE A 115 1.93 24.95 -14.82
N ASP A 116 2.83 25.82 -14.37
CA ASP A 116 3.79 26.51 -15.24
C ASP A 116 4.91 25.54 -15.68
N ASN A 117 5.15 24.47 -14.91
CA ASN A 117 6.05 23.35 -15.22
C ASN A 117 5.35 22.01 -15.52
N LEU A 118 4.03 21.96 -15.71
CA LEU A 118 3.31 20.73 -16.09
C LEU A 118 3.29 20.54 -17.61
N LEU A 119 3.86 19.44 -18.11
CA LEU A 119 3.76 19.11 -19.53
C LEU A 119 2.38 18.52 -19.86
N VAL A 120 1.50 19.33 -20.47
CA VAL A 120 0.17 18.87 -20.90
C VAL A 120 0.16 18.51 -22.39
N SER A 121 -0.49 17.40 -22.74
CA SER A 121 -0.77 17.01 -24.12
C SER A 121 -2.25 16.63 -24.25
N GLN A 122 -2.94 17.19 -25.24
CA GLN A 122 -4.29 16.84 -25.64
C GLN A 122 -4.22 16.18 -27.03
N PRO A 123 -4.18 14.83 -27.11
CA PRO A 123 -3.98 14.11 -28.37
C PRO A 123 -5.30 13.84 -29.10
N ASP A 124 -5.26 13.91 -30.42
CA ASP A 124 -6.35 13.57 -31.34
C ASP A 124 -6.66 12.05 -31.36
N THR A 125 -5.66 11.18 -31.11
CA THR A 125 -5.83 9.70 -31.20
C THR A 125 -5.15 8.92 -30.08
N GLY A 126 -5.67 7.72 -29.80
CA GLY A 126 -5.08 6.79 -28.84
C GLY A 126 -3.66 6.33 -29.22
N GLU A 127 -3.35 6.18 -30.51
CA GLU A 127 -1.98 5.92 -30.97
C GLU A 127 -1.04 7.06 -30.60
N GLN A 128 -1.40 8.30 -30.97
CA GLN A 128 -0.60 9.50 -30.73
C GLN A 128 -0.37 9.74 -29.24
N ALA A 129 -1.42 9.58 -28.41
CA ALA A 129 -1.33 9.64 -26.95
C ALA A 129 -0.27 8.68 -26.37
N LEU A 130 -0.25 7.44 -26.86
CA LEU A 130 0.63 6.38 -26.38
C LEU A 130 2.05 6.50 -26.97
N GLU A 131 2.23 7.08 -28.15
CA GLU A 131 3.54 7.38 -28.72
C GLU A 131 4.19 8.60 -28.06
N ILE A 132 3.41 9.67 -27.77
CA ILE A 132 3.86 10.79 -26.93
C ILE A 132 4.27 10.28 -25.54
N THR A 133 3.48 9.38 -24.94
CA THR A 133 3.83 8.71 -23.67
C THR A 133 5.16 7.95 -23.76
N ASP A 134 5.37 7.14 -24.80
CA ASP A 134 6.61 6.37 -24.98
C ASP A 134 7.84 7.27 -25.23
N MET A 135 7.68 8.36 -25.99
CA MET A 135 8.73 9.36 -26.22
C MET A 135 9.10 10.12 -24.94
N LEU A 136 8.10 10.64 -24.21
CA LEU A 136 8.31 11.39 -22.97
C LEU A 136 8.97 10.53 -21.90
N VAL A 137 8.53 9.26 -21.73
CA VAL A 137 9.19 8.32 -20.81
C VAL A 137 10.62 8.03 -21.26
N ARG A 138 10.88 7.77 -22.55
CA ARG A 138 12.24 7.47 -23.06
C ARG A 138 13.23 8.63 -22.95
N SER A 139 12.76 9.86 -22.76
CA SER A 139 13.65 11.00 -22.48
C SER A 139 14.43 10.83 -21.16
N GLY A 140 13.91 10.04 -20.21
CA GLY A 140 14.44 9.93 -18.85
C GLY A 140 14.20 11.16 -17.98
N GLY A 141 13.56 12.21 -18.50
CA GLY A 141 13.35 13.48 -17.82
C GLY A 141 12.05 13.60 -17.01
N LEU A 142 11.28 12.52 -16.83
CA LEU A 142 10.01 12.52 -16.09
C LEU A 142 10.00 11.59 -14.88
N ASP A 143 9.44 12.08 -13.78
CA ASP A 143 9.17 11.31 -12.56
C ASP A 143 7.80 10.64 -12.61
N ILE A 144 6.81 11.32 -13.20
CA ILE A 144 5.42 10.88 -13.27
C ILE A 144 4.76 11.29 -14.59
N ILE A 145 3.92 10.42 -15.12
CA ILE A 145 3.04 10.70 -16.26
C ILE A 145 1.63 10.17 -15.98
N VAL A 146 0.62 11.02 -16.18
CA VAL A 146 -0.80 10.66 -16.06
C VAL A 146 -1.41 10.54 -17.46
N ILE A 147 -2.28 9.56 -17.66
CA ILE A 147 -3.09 9.39 -18.87
C ILE A 147 -4.56 9.37 -18.43
N ASP A 148 -5.29 10.44 -18.71
CA ASP A 148 -6.72 10.60 -18.36
C ASP A 148 -7.56 10.73 -19.65
N SER A 149 -8.22 9.67 -20.12
CA SER A 149 -8.25 8.32 -19.56
C SER A 149 -8.18 7.24 -20.65
N VAL A 150 -7.93 5.99 -20.23
CA VAL A 150 -7.89 4.82 -21.12
C VAL A 150 -9.18 4.65 -21.92
N ALA A 151 -10.32 5.16 -21.44
CA ALA A 151 -11.58 5.09 -22.18
C ALA A 151 -11.55 5.96 -23.44
N ALA A 152 -10.90 7.13 -23.36
CA ALA A 152 -10.77 8.10 -24.44
C ALA A 152 -9.57 7.87 -25.37
N LEU A 153 -8.78 6.81 -25.14
CA LEU A 153 -7.76 6.34 -26.08
C LEU A 153 -8.43 5.64 -27.28
N VAL A 154 -9.15 6.40 -28.10
CA VAL A 154 -9.86 5.90 -29.29
C VAL A 154 -8.85 5.69 -30.43
N PRO A 155 -8.76 4.49 -31.02
CA PRO A 155 -7.84 4.23 -32.13
C PRO A 155 -8.17 5.08 -33.36
N LYS A 156 -7.15 5.50 -34.11
CA LYS A 156 -7.30 6.35 -35.29
C LYS A 156 -8.36 5.85 -36.29
N ALA A 157 -8.40 4.55 -36.59
CA ALA A 157 -9.37 3.98 -37.53
C ALA A 157 -10.83 4.01 -37.03
N GLU A 158 -11.03 4.06 -35.70
CA GLU A 158 -12.35 4.19 -35.07
C GLU A 158 -12.84 5.67 -35.08
N ILE A 159 -11.92 6.63 -35.27
CA ILE A 159 -12.19 8.07 -35.44
C ILE A 159 -12.44 8.42 -36.92
N GLU A 160 -11.70 7.78 -37.84
CA GLU A 160 -11.86 7.97 -39.30
C GLU A 160 -13.01 7.13 -39.91
N GLY A 161 -13.62 6.22 -39.16
CA GLY A 161 -14.75 5.38 -39.59
C GLY A 161 -16.13 6.03 -39.41
N GLU A 162 -17.18 5.38 -39.90
CA GLU A 162 -18.56 5.86 -39.77
C GLU A 162 -19.24 5.40 -38.48
N MET A 163 -20.25 6.15 -38.02
CA MET A 163 -21.02 5.83 -36.81
C MET A 163 -21.82 4.53 -36.97
N GLY A 164 -21.23 3.43 -36.50
CA GLY A 164 -21.78 2.07 -36.63
C GLY A 164 -20.74 1.03 -37.04
N ASP A 165 -19.55 1.45 -37.49
CA ASP A 165 -18.49 0.55 -37.93
C ASP A 165 -17.93 -0.32 -36.79
N SER A 166 -17.76 -1.61 -37.09
CA SER A 166 -17.51 -2.66 -36.09
C SER A 166 -16.01 -2.83 -35.76
N HIS A 167 -15.46 -1.89 -34.99
CA HIS A 167 -14.04 -1.84 -34.59
C HIS A 167 -13.67 -2.81 -33.43
N VAL A 168 -14.12 -4.07 -33.51
CA VAL A 168 -14.09 -5.04 -32.41
C VAL A 168 -12.68 -5.23 -31.79
N GLY A 169 -12.52 -4.69 -30.58
CA GLY A 169 -11.32 -4.91 -29.75
C GLY A 169 -10.07 -4.15 -30.20
N LEU A 170 -10.19 -3.15 -31.09
CA LEU A 170 -9.05 -2.40 -31.63
C LEU A 170 -8.27 -1.68 -30.50
N GLN A 171 -8.95 -0.93 -29.62
CA GLN A 171 -8.36 -0.31 -28.43
C GLN A 171 -7.63 -1.32 -27.51
N ALA A 172 -8.17 -2.53 -27.35
CA ALA A 172 -7.55 -3.57 -26.52
C ALA A 172 -6.25 -4.12 -27.15
N ARG A 173 -6.15 -4.16 -28.49
CA ARG A 173 -4.92 -4.50 -29.20
C ARG A 173 -3.87 -3.39 -29.09
N LEU A 174 -4.29 -2.14 -29.30
CA LEU A 174 -3.46 -0.94 -29.13
C LEU A 174 -2.81 -0.89 -27.73
N MET A 175 -3.62 -0.98 -26.67
CA MET A 175 -3.14 -1.02 -25.28
C MET A 175 -2.18 -2.21 -25.03
N SER A 176 -2.46 -3.38 -25.61
CA SER A 176 -1.60 -4.57 -25.47
C SER A 176 -0.22 -4.41 -26.15
N GLN A 177 -0.13 -3.57 -27.19
CA GLN A 177 1.10 -3.26 -27.91
C GLN A 177 1.87 -2.12 -27.23
N ALA A 178 1.20 -1.04 -26.86
CA ALA A 178 1.81 0.12 -26.20
C ALA A 178 2.39 -0.23 -24.82
N LEU A 179 1.62 -0.91 -23.95
CA LEU A 179 2.11 -1.32 -22.64
C LEU A 179 3.34 -2.24 -22.72
N ARG A 180 3.46 -3.03 -23.79
CA ARG A 180 4.64 -3.87 -24.05
C ARG A 180 5.89 -3.06 -24.40
N LYS A 181 5.76 -1.95 -25.15
CA LYS A 181 6.86 -1.00 -25.42
C LYS A 181 7.25 -0.19 -24.17
N ILE A 182 6.25 0.36 -23.50
CA ILE A 182 6.40 1.40 -22.46
C ILE A 182 6.89 0.81 -21.12
N THR A 183 6.44 -0.40 -20.73
CA THR A 183 6.79 -0.99 -19.41
C THR A 183 8.30 -1.09 -19.17
N GLY A 184 9.08 -1.45 -20.19
CA GLY A 184 10.54 -1.51 -20.09
C GLY A 184 11.16 -0.13 -19.88
N ALA A 185 10.68 0.88 -20.62
CA ALA A 185 11.18 2.25 -20.54
C ALA A 185 10.90 2.90 -19.17
N LEU A 186 9.68 2.72 -18.64
CA LEU A 186 9.32 3.16 -17.27
C LEU A 186 10.29 2.55 -16.24
N SER A 187 10.51 1.24 -16.31
CA SER A 187 11.36 0.55 -15.33
C SER A 187 12.85 0.92 -15.43
N SER A 188 13.33 1.40 -16.58
CA SER A 188 14.71 1.87 -16.75
C SER A 188 14.91 3.35 -16.38
N THR A 189 13.86 4.16 -16.42
CA THR A 189 13.92 5.61 -16.16
C THR A 189 13.42 6.01 -14.77
N GLY A 190 12.65 5.14 -14.11
CA GLY A 190 12.02 5.45 -12.84
C GLY A 190 10.70 6.22 -12.96
N THR A 191 10.28 6.57 -14.19
CA THR A 191 9.00 7.27 -14.43
C THR A 191 7.80 6.42 -13.99
N THR A 192 6.86 7.05 -13.29
CA THR A 192 5.64 6.42 -12.78
C THR A 192 4.47 6.72 -13.71
N ALA A 193 3.85 5.70 -14.31
CA ALA A 193 2.72 5.90 -15.22
C ALA A 193 1.39 5.61 -14.51
N ILE A 194 0.55 6.64 -14.32
CA ILE A 194 -0.84 6.51 -13.84
C ILE A 194 -1.77 6.50 -15.06
N PHE A 195 -2.41 5.36 -15.30
CA PHE A 195 -3.53 5.28 -16.24
C PHE A 195 -4.83 5.42 -15.45
N ILE A 196 -5.58 6.50 -15.70
CA ILE A 196 -6.95 6.61 -15.22
C ILE A 196 -7.85 5.81 -16.16
N ASN A 197 -8.87 5.16 -15.60
CA ASN A 197 -9.78 4.31 -16.37
C ASN A 197 -11.21 4.40 -15.82
N GLN A 198 -12.20 4.30 -16.71
CA GLN A 198 -13.61 4.30 -16.35
C GLN A 198 -14.11 2.86 -16.11
N LEU A 199 -15.20 2.74 -15.33
CA LEU A 199 -15.94 1.49 -15.24
C LEU A 199 -16.89 1.31 -16.43
N ARG A 200 -17.11 0.06 -16.81
CA ARG A 200 -18.15 -0.42 -17.75
C ARG A 200 -18.71 -1.74 -17.22
N GLU A 201 -19.95 -2.05 -17.50
CA GLU A 201 -20.55 -3.35 -17.16
C GLU A 201 -20.39 -4.36 -18.30
N LYS A 202 -20.25 -5.64 -17.95
CA LYS A 202 -20.30 -6.74 -18.92
C LYS A 202 -21.73 -7.24 -19.08
N ILE A 203 -22.30 -6.99 -20.25
CA ILE A 203 -23.54 -7.61 -20.71
C ILE A 203 -23.44 -9.14 -20.57
N GLY A 204 -24.47 -9.77 -20.00
CA GLY A 204 -24.56 -11.24 -19.85
C GLY A 204 -23.91 -11.84 -18.60
N VAL A 205 -23.38 -11.02 -17.66
CA VAL A 205 -22.87 -11.51 -16.37
C VAL A 205 -23.99 -11.50 -15.32
N PHE A 206 -24.63 -12.65 -15.12
CA PHE A 206 -25.72 -12.83 -14.14
C PHE A 206 -25.25 -13.24 -12.73
N PHE A 207 -23.96 -13.50 -12.53
CA PHE A 207 -23.40 -13.91 -11.23
C PHE A 207 -22.00 -13.32 -11.02
N GLY A 208 -21.70 -12.90 -9.79
CA GLY A 208 -20.48 -12.17 -9.46
C GLY A 208 -20.57 -10.67 -9.78
N ASN A 209 -19.41 -9.99 -9.89
CA ASN A 209 -19.37 -8.56 -10.22
C ASN A 209 -19.32 -8.37 -11.77
N PRO A 210 -20.29 -7.67 -12.39
CA PRO A 210 -20.29 -7.39 -13.84
C PRO A 210 -19.25 -6.32 -14.24
N GLU A 211 -18.72 -5.53 -13.30
CA GLU A 211 -17.80 -4.43 -13.56
C GLU A 211 -16.51 -4.86 -14.28
N THR A 212 -16.09 -4.04 -15.24
CA THR A 212 -14.78 -4.10 -15.87
C THR A 212 -14.26 -2.69 -16.17
N THR A 213 -13.05 -2.60 -16.70
CA THR A 213 -12.42 -1.34 -17.13
C THR A 213 -12.08 -1.43 -18.62
N THR A 214 -11.92 -0.28 -19.27
CA THR A 214 -11.66 -0.14 -20.72
C THR A 214 -10.21 -0.50 -21.08
N GLY A 215 -9.84 -0.54 -22.37
CA GLY A 215 -8.52 -0.98 -22.82
C GLY A 215 -8.25 -2.50 -22.70
N GLY A 216 -9.29 -3.29 -22.43
CA GLY A 216 -9.20 -4.76 -22.36
C GLY A 216 -8.53 -5.30 -21.10
N LYS A 217 -7.80 -6.42 -21.22
CA LYS A 217 -7.16 -7.10 -20.07
C LYS A 217 -5.71 -6.69 -19.82
N ALA A 218 -5.03 -6.07 -20.79
CA ALA A 218 -3.57 -5.86 -20.74
C ALA A 218 -3.12 -5.02 -19.53
N LEU A 219 -3.76 -3.86 -19.32
CA LEU A 219 -3.45 -2.96 -18.21
C LEU A 219 -3.55 -3.67 -16.85
N LYS A 220 -4.59 -4.51 -16.68
CA LYS A 220 -4.80 -5.31 -15.46
C LYS A 220 -3.64 -6.26 -15.13
N PHE A 221 -2.87 -6.71 -16.11
CA PHE A 221 -1.68 -7.54 -15.92
C PHE A 221 -0.41 -6.70 -15.69
N TYR A 222 -0.15 -5.73 -16.57
CA TYR A 222 1.04 -4.86 -16.52
C TYR A 222 1.09 -4.04 -15.23
N ALA A 223 -0.01 -3.41 -14.83
CA ALA A 223 -0.12 -2.59 -13.62
C ALA A 223 0.46 -3.30 -12.38
N SER A 224 1.34 -2.62 -11.65
CA SER A 224 1.89 -3.09 -10.37
C SER A 224 0.94 -2.77 -9.22
N VAL A 225 0.21 -1.67 -9.31
CA VAL A 225 -0.85 -1.28 -8.37
C VAL A 225 -2.13 -1.05 -9.17
N ARG A 226 -3.28 -1.46 -8.63
CA ARG A 226 -4.60 -1.08 -9.15
C ARG A 226 -5.44 -0.54 -8.00
N LEU A 227 -6.01 0.64 -8.18
CA LEU A 227 -6.81 1.37 -7.19
C LEU A 227 -8.25 1.48 -7.68
N ASP A 228 -9.19 1.00 -6.87
CA ASP A 228 -10.63 1.14 -7.08
C ASP A 228 -11.12 2.32 -6.20
N VAL A 229 -11.43 3.46 -6.83
CA VAL A 229 -11.73 4.75 -6.19
C VAL A 229 -13.24 4.99 -6.24
N ARG A 230 -13.89 5.07 -5.08
CA ARG A 230 -15.35 5.28 -4.97
C ARG A 230 -15.71 6.36 -3.96
N ARG A 231 -16.63 7.24 -4.34
CA ARG A 231 -17.40 8.08 -3.42
C ARG A 231 -18.27 7.16 -2.56
N ILE A 232 -18.18 7.25 -1.24
CA ILE A 232 -18.99 6.48 -0.29
C ILE A 232 -19.93 7.36 0.55
N GLY A 233 -19.76 8.68 0.52
CA GLY A 233 -20.67 9.64 1.16
C GLY A 233 -20.43 11.07 0.68
N GLY A 234 -21.40 11.96 0.97
CA GLY A 234 -21.21 13.41 0.89
C GLY A 234 -20.77 13.96 2.23
N LEU A 235 -19.93 15.01 2.22
CA LEU A 235 -19.57 15.79 3.40
C LEU A 235 -20.39 17.08 3.39
N LYS A 236 -20.90 17.48 4.55
CA LYS A 236 -21.63 18.73 4.74
C LYS A 236 -21.04 19.54 5.88
N ASP A 237 -21.11 20.86 5.75
CA ASP A 237 -21.04 21.80 6.87
C ASP A 237 -22.38 22.55 6.94
N GLY A 238 -23.08 22.41 8.08
CA GLY A 238 -24.51 22.67 8.16
C GLY A 238 -25.28 21.96 7.03
N ASP A 239 -25.97 22.76 6.20
CA ASP A 239 -26.66 22.26 5.01
C ASP A 239 -25.80 22.20 3.74
N GLN A 240 -24.66 22.91 3.69
CA GLN A 240 -23.86 23.09 2.48
C GLN A 240 -23.00 21.85 2.19
N PRO A 241 -23.00 21.32 0.94
CA PRO A 241 -22.15 20.19 0.57
C PRO A 241 -20.70 20.64 0.32
N VAL A 242 -19.82 20.45 1.29
CA VAL A 242 -18.41 20.91 1.24
C VAL A 242 -17.44 19.92 0.59
N GLY A 243 -17.85 18.67 0.38
CA GLY A 243 -17.00 17.65 -0.23
C GLY A 243 -17.62 16.27 -0.27
N ASN A 244 -16.75 15.26 -0.40
CA ASN A 244 -17.10 13.84 -0.49
C ASN A 244 -16.19 12.98 0.38
N ARG A 245 -16.76 11.97 1.04
CA ARG A 245 -15.99 10.88 1.64
C ARG A 245 -15.67 9.88 0.54
N THR A 246 -14.38 9.65 0.28
CA THR A 246 -13.90 8.74 -0.75
C THR A 246 -13.17 7.57 -0.12
N ARG A 247 -13.44 6.37 -0.64
CA ARG A 247 -12.75 5.12 -0.31
C ARG A 247 -11.93 4.67 -1.51
N VAL A 248 -10.69 4.25 -1.26
CA VAL A 248 -9.80 3.67 -2.26
C VAL A 248 -9.41 2.26 -1.83
N LYS A 249 -9.72 1.26 -2.64
CA LYS A 249 -9.33 -0.14 -2.41
C LYS A 249 -8.15 -0.53 -3.28
N VAL A 250 -7.10 -1.05 -2.67
CA VAL A 250 -5.90 -1.53 -3.38
C VAL A 250 -6.15 -2.94 -3.93
N VAL A 251 -6.97 -3.05 -4.98
CA VAL A 251 -7.42 -4.35 -5.54
C VAL A 251 -6.29 -5.18 -6.17
N LYS A 252 -5.12 -4.57 -6.39
CA LYS A 252 -3.88 -5.25 -6.78
C LYS A 252 -2.69 -4.49 -6.24
N ASN A 253 -1.72 -5.19 -5.68
CA ASN A 253 -0.43 -4.66 -5.29
C ASN A 253 0.65 -5.73 -5.60
N LYS A 254 1.75 -5.34 -6.26
CA LYS A 254 2.94 -6.17 -6.52
C LYS A 254 4.12 -5.83 -5.58
N MET A 255 3.94 -4.87 -4.66
CA MET A 255 5.01 -4.29 -3.84
C MET A 255 4.85 -4.59 -2.35
N ALA A 256 3.60 -4.70 -1.89
CA ALA A 256 3.20 -5.06 -0.53
C ALA A 256 1.85 -5.84 -0.58
N PRO A 257 1.31 -6.34 0.55
CA PRO A 257 0.03 -7.05 0.55
C PRO A 257 -1.13 -6.23 -0.06
N PRO A 258 -1.96 -6.83 -0.95
CA PRO A 258 -3.11 -6.18 -1.56
C PRO A 258 -4.33 -6.13 -0.63
N PHE A 259 -5.44 -5.60 -1.15
CA PHE A 259 -6.79 -5.55 -0.56
C PHE A 259 -6.98 -4.68 0.67
N LYS A 260 -5.91 -4.07 1.20
CA LYS A 260 -5.99 -2.88 2.07
C LYS A 260 -6.87 -1.80 1.43
N GLN A 261 -7.50 -0.99 2.28
CA GLN A 261 -8.39 0.10 1.92
C GLN A 261 -7.96 1.37 2.64
N ALA A 262 -8.10 2.51 1.98
CA ALA A 262 -7.95 3.83 2.54
C ALA A 262 -9.27 4.57 2.47
N GLU A 263 -9.53 5.44 3.44
CA GLU A 263 -10.60 6.43 3.35
C GLU A 263 -10.05 7.82 3.66
N PHE A 264 -10.58 8.81 2.95
CA PHE A 264 -10.20 10.20 3.13
C PHE A 264 -11.30 11.14 2.63
N ASP A 265 -11.20 12.40 3.03
CA ASP A 265 -12.13 13.45 2.69
C ASP A 265 -11.59 14.22 1.46
N ILE A 266 -12.36 14.28 0.38
CA ILE A 266 -12.08 15.17 -0.77
C ILE A 266 -12.98 16.40 -0.64
N LEU A 267 -12.39 17.54 -0.30
CA LEU A 267 -13.04 18.83 -0.17
C LEU A 267 -13.07 19.56 -1.52
N TYR A 268 -14.18 20.22 -1.85
CA TYR A 268 -14.28 20.97 -3.11
C TYR A 268 -13.32 22.17 -3.09
N GLY A 269 -12.63 22.42 -4.20
CA GLY A 269 -11.61 23.47 -4.32
C GLY A 269 -10.32 23.29 -3.51
N GLN A 270 -10.19 22.22 -2.71
CA GLN A 270 -8.99 21.93 -1.90
C GLN A 270 -8.42 20.52 -2.15
N GLY A 271 -9.26 19.58 -2.59
CA GLY A 271 -8.87 18.19 -2.82
C GLY A 271 -8.80 17.36 -1.53
N ILE A 272 -7.85 16.42 -1.49
CA ILE A 272 -7.66 15.48 -0.39
C ILE A 272 -7.22 16.23 0.88
N SER A 273 -8.03 16.15 1.93
CA SER A 273 -7.64 16.66 3.24
C SER A 273 -6.67 15.68 3.92
N ARG A 274 -5.39 16.01 3.86
CA ARG A 274 -4.32 15.35 4.61
C ARG A 274 -4.63 15.36 6.11
N GLU A 275 -4.98 16.52 6.66
CA GLU A 275 -5.25 16.72 8.09
C GLU A 275 -6.50 15.93 8.53
N GLY A 276 -7.50 15.83 7.65
CA GLY A 276 -8.66 14.96 7.85
C GLY A 276 -8.30 13.46 7.87
N SER A 277 -7.25 13.05 7.16
CA SER A 277 -6.73 11.67 7.22
C SER A 277 -5.86 11.44 8.46
N LEU A 278 -5.07 12.43 8.87
CA LEU A 278 -4.24 12.36 10.10
C LEU A 278 -5.11 12.24 11.37
N LEU A 279 -6.26 12.90 11.42
CA LEU A 279 -7.21 12.77 12.53
C LEU A 279 -7.86 11.38 12.58
N ASP A 280 -8.26 10.82 11.43
CA ASP A 280 -8.87 9.49 11.37
C ASP A 280 -7.84 8.41 11.73
N LEU A 281 -6.70 8.39 11.04
CA LEU A 281 -5.60 7.44 11.30
C LEU A 281 -5.03 7.59 12.71
N GLY A 282 -4.94 8.82 13.22
CA GLY A 282 -4.45 9.10 14.56
C GLY A 282 -5.34 8.49 15.63
N VAL A 283 -6.67 8.52 15.46
CA VAL A 283 -7.62 7.87 16.36
C VAL A 283 -7.57 6.35 16.20
N ASP A 284 -7.56 5.84 14.97
CA ASP A 284 -7.52 4.39 14.70
C ASP A 284 -6.25 3.71 15.26
N ASN A 285 -5.13 4.45 15.36
CA ASN A 285 -3.85 3.96 15.89
C ASN A 285 -3.51 4.49 17.29
N GLY A 286 -4.45 5.15 17.98
CA GLY A 286 -4.29 5.63 19.37
C GLY A 286 -3.31 6.80 19.58
N VAL A 287 -2.76 7.39 18.50
CA VAL A 287 -1.87 8.56 18.54
C VAL A 287 -2.66 9.83 18.91
N VAL A 288 -3.90 9.94 18.43
CA VAL A 288 -4.85 11.01 18.77
C VAL A 288 -5.99 10.41 19.58
N ARG A 289 -6.31 11.00 20.72
CA ARG A 289 -7.41 10.56 21.59
C ARG A 289 -8.70 11.27 21.21
N LYS A 290 -9.82 10.56 21.27
CA LYS A 290 -11.15 11.10 20.97
C LYS A 290 -12.11 10.90 22.15
N SER A 291 -12.55 12.00 22.75
CA SER A 291 -13.45 12.02 23.91
C SER A 291 -14.80 12.61 23.49
N GLY A 292 -15.69 11.73 23.03
CA GLY A 292 -16.97 12.13 22.44
C GLY A 292 -16.76 12.93 21.14
N ALA A 293 -16.98 14.23 21.20
CA ALA A 293 -16.75 15.15 20.08
C ALA A 293 -15.33 15.76 20.05
N TRP A 294 -14.58 15.71 21.15
CA TRP A 294 -13.27 16.34 21.27
C TRP A 294 -12.14 15.46 20.75
N PHE A 295 -11.18 16.05 20.03
CA PHE A 295 -9.91 15.45 19.63
C PHE A 295 -8.78 16.06 20.47
N THR A 296 -7.90 15.22 21.02
CA THR A 296 -6.72 15.65 21.79
C THR A 296 -5.47 14.85 21.41
N TYR A 297 -4.30 15.46 21.52
CA TYR A 297 -3.01 14.85 21.21
C TYR A 297 -2.03 15.23 22.32
N GLY A 298 -1.42 14.24 22.99
CA GLY A 298 -0.69 14.52 24.23
C GLY A 298 -1.58 15.23 25.24
N GLU A 299 -1.23 16.47 25.59
CA GLU A 299 -2.03 17.39 26.43
C GLU A 299 -2.83 18.41 25.60
N ASP A 300 -2.52 18.59 24.31
CA ASP A 300 -3.13 19.57 23.42
C ASP A 300 -4.56 19.22 23.04
N GLN A 301 -5.43 20.24 23.01
CA GLN A 301 -6.80 20.13 22.51
C GLN A 301 -6.86 20.58 21.05
N LEU A 302 -6.88 19.62 20.13
CA LEU A 302 -6.98 19.90 18.69
C LEU A 302 -8.32 20.56 18.33
N GLY A 303 -9.39 20.20 19.05
CA GLY A 303 -10.68 20.91 18.98
C GLY A 303 -11.90 20.02 19.14
N GLN A 304 -13.07 20.66 19.17
CA GLN A 304 -14.38 20.01 19.20
C GLN A 304 -14.92 19.80 17.77
N GLY A 305 -15.12 18.56 17.37
CA GLY A 305 -15.55 18.18 16.02
C GLY A 305 -14.40 18.12 15.02
N LYS A 306 -14.58 17.35 13.94
CA LYS A 306 -13.51 17.07 12.97
C LYS A 306 -13.05 18.32 12.21
N GLU A 307 -13.96 19.26 11.94
CA GLU A 307 -13.63 20.47 11.16
C GLU A 307 -12.71 21.42 11.93
N ASN A 308 -13.01 21.70 13.21
CA ASN A 308 -12.16 22.53 14.06
C ASN A 308 -10.78 21.90 14.26
N ALA A 309 -10.73 20.58 14.51
CA ALA A 309 -9.47 19.84 14.62
C ALA A 309 -8.67 19.81 13.30
N ARG A 310 -9.35 19.77 12.14
CA ARG A 310 -8.70 19.86 10.82
C ARG A 310 -8.08 21.23 10.61
N ASN A 311 -8.79 22.30 10.95
CA ASN A 311 -8.29 23.67 10.82
C ASN A 311 -7.12 23.94 11.79
N PHE A 312 -7.21 23.48 13.05
CA PHE A 312 -6.11 23.57 14.00
C PHE A 312 -4.82 22.89 13.48
N LEU A 313 -4.93 21.74 12.81
CA LEU A 313 -3.77 21.07 12.19
C LEU A 313 -3.26 21.76 10.91
N LYS A 314 -4.10 22.49 10.17
CA LYS A 314 -3.66 23.35 9.05
C LYS A 314 -2.86 24.54 9.56
N ASP A 315 -3.32 25.15 10.65
CA ASP A 315 -2.66 26.31 11.28
C ASP A 315 -1.36 25.92 12.01
N ASN A 316 -1.24 24.64 12.42
CA ASN A 316 -0.07 24.09 13.12
C ASN A 316 0.61 22.96 12.31
N PRO A 317 1.22 23.26 11.14
CA PRO A 317 1.76 22.24 10.23
C PRO A 317 2.91 21.42 10.82
N GLN A 318 3.65 21.96 11.80
CA GLN A 318 4.70 21.24 12.52
C GLN A 318 4.11 20.09 13.36
N LEU A 319 3.02 20.36 14.09
CA LEU A 319 2.28 19.36 14.87
C LEU A 319 1.66 18.30 13.95
N ALA A 320 1.10 18.72 12.81
CA ALA A 320 0.59 17.80 11.81
C ALA A 320 1.68 16.87 11.22
N ALA A 321 2.93 17.35 11.07
CA ALA A 321 4.05 16.51 10.66
C ALA A 321 4.50 15.54 11.77
N GLU A 322 4.54 15.96 13.03
CA GLU A 322 4.86 15.08 14.17
C GLU A 322 3.82 13.96 14.34
N ILE A 323 2.54 14.28 14.18
CA ILE A 323 1.43 13.30 14.18
C ILE A 323 1.61 12.31 13.02
N GLU A 324 1.95 12.78 11.81
CA GLU A 324 2.21 11.93 10.65
C GLU A 324 3.39 10.98 10.88
N GLU A 325 4.51 11.48 11.40
CA GLU A 325 5.70 10.67 11.67
C GLU A 325 5.40 9.56 12.70
N LYS A 326 4.68 9.88 13.78
CA LYS A 326 4.28 8.88 14.80
C LYS A 326 3.30 7.84 14.26
N ILE A 327 2.36 8.23 13.39
CA ILE A 327 1.44 7.29 12.71
C ILE A 327 2.24 6.36 11.77
N LEU A 328 3.15 6.89 10.95
CA LEU A 328 3.95 6.11 10.02
C LEU A 328 4.94 5.17 10.73
N ALA A 329 5.53 5.62 11.85
CA ALA A 329 6.38 4.80 12.70
C ALA A 329 5.61 3.64 13.32
N ALA A 330 4.46 3.91 13.97
CA ALA A 330 3.61 2.88 14.58
C ALA A 330 3.08 1.84 13.58
N LEU A 331 2.90 2.23 12.31
CA LEU A 331 2.47 1.35 11.23
C LEU A 331 3.64 0.64 10.51
N GLY A 332 4.89 0.97 10.83
CA GLY A 332 6.08 0.38 10.20
C GLY A 332 6.32 0.82 8.75
N ILE A 333 5.76 1.96 8.31
CA ILE A 333 5.75 2.42 6.90
C ILE A 333 6.75 3.57 6.67
N GLY A 334 7.33 3.59 5.47
CA GLY A 334 8.27 4.63 5.02
C GLY A 334 9.60 4.62 5.78
N GLU A 335 10.31 5.75 5.76
CA GLU A 335 11.54 5.93 6.55
C GLU A 335 11.29 5.92 8.08
N PRO A 336 10.22 6.55 8.63
CA PRO A 336 9.94 6.50 10.07
C PRO A 336 9.74 5.06 10.57
N GLY A 337 8.94 4.28 9.84
CA GLY A 337 8.72 2.87 10.13
C GLY A 337 9.88 1.93 9.78
N ARG A 338 10.92 2.42 9.10
CA ARG A 338 12.21 1.72 9.00
C ARG A 338 13.07 2.03 10.23
N LYS A 339 13.22 3.31 10.60
CA LYS A 339 13.93 3.76 11.81
C LYS A 339 13.38 3.11 13.09
N ALA A 340 12.05 2.98 13.20
CA ALA A 340 11.40 2.29 14.31
C ALA A 340 11.87 0.84 14.44
N ARG A 341 11.87 0.09 13.32
CA ARG A 341 12.34 -1.31 13.29
C ARG A 341 13.85 -1.43 13.50
N GLU A 342 14.65 -0.53 12.92
CA GLU A 342 16.10 -0.46 13.15
C GLU A 342 16.41 -0.20 14.65
N ALA A 343 15.61 0.61 15.33
CA ALA A 343 15.73 0.85 16.77
C ALA A 343 15.23 -0.32 17.63
N GLU A 344 14.14 -1.00 17.25
CA GLU A 344 13.66 -2.22 17.91
C GLU A 344 14.67 -3.37 17.77
N GLU A 345 15.29 -3.53 16.59
CA GLU A 345 16.33 -4.52 16.34
C GLU A 345 17.63 -4.21 17.11
N LEU A 346 18.03 -2.93 17.22
CA LEU A 346 19.13 -2.53 18.11
C LEU A 346 18.80 -2.82 19.58
N ALA A 347 17.63 -2.43 20.07
CA ALA A 347 17.22 -2.65 21.46
C ALA A 347 17.14 -4.15 21.80
N ALA A 348 16.67 -4.99 20.87
CA ALA A 348 16.67 -6.44 21.01
C ALA A 348 18.09 -7.03 21.03
N ALA A 349 19.01 -6.50 20.20
CA ALA A 349 20.42 -6.90 20.20
C ALA A 349 21.14 -6.49 21.50
N GLU A 350 20.94 -5.25 21.97
CA GLU A 350 21.47 -4.76 23.25
C GLU A 350 20.93 -5.57 24.44
N ALA A 351 19.63 -5.89 24.46
CA ALA A 351 19.04 -6.75 25.46
C ALA A 351 19.61 -8.18 25.43
N ALA A 352 19.88 -8.74 24.25
CA ALA A 352 20.51 -10.05 24.10
C ALA A 352 21.98 -10.06 24.57
N VAL A 353 22.73 -8.98 24.30
CA VAL A 353 24.11 -8.80 24.79
C VAL A 353 24.13 -8.63 26.31
N ALA A 354 23.20 -7.84 26.87
CA ALA A 354 23.05 -7.68 28.31
C ALA A 354 22.67 -9.00 29.02
N ALA A 355 21.79 -9.80 28.41
CA ALA A 355 21.43 -11.13 28.92
C ALA A 355 22.58 -12.15 28.84
N ALA A 356 23.52 -11.98 27.91
CA ALA A 356 24.74 -12.79 27.83
C ALA A 356 25.83 -12.36 28.83
N ALA A 357 25.78 -11.12 29.32
CA ALA A 357 26.77 -10.53 30.22
C ALA A 357 26.52 -10.87 31.71
N VAL A 358 26.55 -12.17 32.05
CA VAL A 358 26.55 -12.60 33.46
C VAL A 358 27.85 -12.14 34.14
N PRO A 359 27.81 -11.44 35.29
CA PRO A 359 29.01 -11.04 35.99
C PRO A 359 29.75 -12.25 36.56
N VAL A 360 31.04 -12.36 36.27
CA VAL A 360 31.93 -13.36 36.87
C VAL A 360 32.33 -12.88 38.25
N ASP A 361 31.63 -13.35 39.28
CA ASP A 361 31.84 -12.91 40.67
C ASP A 361 33.22 -13.36 41.20
N SER A 362 34.09 -12.41 41.51
CA SER A 362 35.52 -12.63 41.79
C SER A 362 35.79 -12.76 43.30
N ALA A 363 35.68 -13.97 43.84
CA ALA A 363 35.87 -14.25 45.26
C ALA A 363 36.74 -15.50 45.53
N ASP A 364 38.06 -15.39 45.29
CA ASP A 364 39.06 -16.38 45.72
C ASP A 364 40.03 -15.79 46.75
N THR A 365 39.62 -15.83 48.02
CA THR A 365 40.52 -15.61 49.18
C THR A 365 40.17 -16.56 50.33
N ALA A 366 40.78 -17.74 50.30
CA ALA A 366 41.28 -18.53 51.45
C ALA A 366 40.47 -18.59 52.78
N ALA A 367 39.98 -19.79 53.12
CA ALA A 367 39.91 -20.28 54.51
C ALA A 367 39.87 -21.82 54.60
N THR A 368 40.95 -22.46 55.05
CA THR A 368 41.03 -23.92 55.29
C THR A 368 41.05 -24.27 56.78
N SER A 369 39.94 -24.78 57.35
CA SER A 369 39.99 -25.52 58.64
C SER A 369 38.74 -26.38 58.98
N ALA A 370 38.89 -27.69 58.79
CA ALA A 370 38.63 -28.76 59.77
C ALA A 370 37.39 -28.78 60.73
N VAL A 371 36.59 -29.87 60.55
CA VAL A 371 36.29 -30.89 61.60
C VAL A 371 35.14 -30.71 62.64
N LYS A 372 34.03 -31.43 62.34
CA LYS A 372 33.18 -32.30 63.21
C LYS A 372 32.21 -31.77 64.31
N ASN A 373 31.17 -32.60 64.50
CA ASN A 373 30.26 -32.81 65.66
C ASN A 373 29.07 -31.85 65.87
N ALA A 374 27.89 -32.29 66.35
CA ALA A 374 27.28 -33.64 66.40
C ALA A 374 25.77 -33.64 66.76
N ARG A 375 25.01 -34.61 66.20
CA ARG A 375 23.80 -35.30 66.74
C ARG A 375 22.61 -34.51 67.33
N GLY A 376 21.43 -34.66 66.71
CA GLY A 376 20.10 -34.44 67.32
C GLY A 376 19.01 -35.36 66.74
N ARG A 377 18.21 -36.04 67.60
CA ARG A 377 17.13 -36.99 67.24
C ARG A 377 15.80 -36.25 66.97
N GLY A 378 14.80 -36.74 66.21
CA GLY A 378 14.62 -38.01 65.46
C GLY A 378 13.16 -38.56 65.55
N LYS A 379 12.81 -39.64 64.81
CA LYS A 379 11.52 -40.40 64.82
C LYS A 379 10.26 -39.69 64.24
N LYS A 380 9.22 -40.35 63.68
CA LYS A 380 9.07 -41.71 63.06
C LYS A 380 7.73 -41.85 62.29
N THR A 381 7.72 -42.56 61.15
CA THR A 381 6.66 -43.41 60.52
C THR A 381 5.17 -42.98 60.41
N ALA A 382 4.59 -43.23 59.23
CA ALA A 382 3.18 -42.97 58.83
C ALA A 382 2.20 -44.17 58.99
N THR A 383 0.89 -43.94 58.82
CA THR A 383 -0.13 -45.00 58.50
C THR A 383 -1.43 -44.49 57.84
N THR A 384 -1.76 -45.09 56.67
CA THR A 384 -3.09 -45.53 56.16
C THR A 384 -4.42 -44.76 56.38
N ALA A 385 -4.93 -44.18 55.29
CA ALA A 385 -6.25 -44.32 54.63
C ALA A 385 -7.52 -44.91 55.33
N LYS A 386 -8.68 -44.26 55.09
CA LYS A 386 -9.92 -44.88 54.53
C LYS A 386 -10.94 -43.83 54.01
N ALA A 387 -12.04 -44.28 53.38
CA ALA A 387 -13.06 -43.43 52.72
C ALA A 387 -14.50 -43.89 52.99
N SER A 388 -15.51 -43.04 52.75
CA SER A 388 -16.94 -43.41 52.55
C SER A 388 -17.77 -42.26 51.92
N LYS A 389 -19.05 -42.50 51.61
CA LYS A 389 -19.97 -41.63 50.82
C LYS A 389 -21.26 -41.27 51.58
N SER A 390 -21.83 -40.10 51.32
CA SER A 390 -23.28 -39.84 51.09
C SER A 390 -23.48 -38.34 50.71
N ALA A 391 -24.34 -37.86 49.79
CA ALA A 391 -25.48 -38.35 48.98
C ALA A 391 -26.89 -37.93 49.45
N LYS A 392 -27.45 -36.86 48.85
CA LYS A 392 -28.90 -36.68 48.59
C LYS A 392 -29.19 -35.53 47.61
N THR A 393 -30.25 -35.70 46.82
CA THR A 393 -30.92 -34.71 45.94
C THR A 393 -32.44 -34.87 46.16
N PRO A 394 -33.33 -33.95 45.70
CA PRO A 394 -33.95 -34.14 44.37
C PRO A 394 -34.52 -32.89 43.64
N LYS A 395 -34.67 -32.98 42.29
CA LYS A 395 -35.75 -32.40 41.42
C LYS A 395 -35.95 -30.85 41.40
N GLU A 396 -36.45 -30.17 40.34
CA GLU A 396 -36.77 -30.40 38.91
C GLU A 396 -37.07 -29.00 38.27
N ALA A 397 -37.23 -28.73 36.97
CA ALA A 397 -37.18 -29.43 35.66
C ALA A 397 -36.80 -28.36 34.57
N SER A 398 -36.91 -28.44 33.23
CA SER A 398 -37.20 -29.46 32.18
C SER A 398 -36.89 -28.84 30.79
N ALA A 399 -36.77 -29.68 29.75
CA ALA A 399 -36.92 -29.38 28.30
C ALA A 399 -35.83 -28.56 27.56
N ASP A 400 -35.53 -28.80 26.27
CA ASP A 400 -35.64 -30.04 25.46
C ASP A 400 -34.67 -30.00 24.23
N GLU A 401 -34.59 -31.14 23.53
CA GLU A 401 -33.74 -31.62 22.41
C GLU A 401 -32.94 -30.66 21.47
N PRO A 402 -31.76 -31.09 20.98
CA PRO A 402 -31.03 -30.48 19.85
C PRO A 402 -31.23 -31.23 18.52
N ASP A 403 -31.48 -30.50 17.44
CA ASP A 403 -31.70 -31.08 16.10
C ASP A 403 -30.39 -31.42 15.36
N THR A 404 -30.30 -32.62 14.77
CA THR A 404 -29.11 -33.09 14.02
C THR A 404 -29.47 -33.52 12.60
N ILE A 405 -29.18 -32.68 11.60
CA ILE A 405 -29.36 -33.02 10.18
C ILE A 405 -28.14 -32.62 9.36
N PHE A 406 -27.28 -33.60 9.06
CA PHE A 406 -26.50 -33.68 7.83
C PHE A 406 -26.20 -35.16 7.56
N GLY A 407 -27.01 -35.76 6.68
CA GLY A 407 -26.75 -37.08 6.10
C GLY A 407 -26.26 -36.94 4.66
N GLU A 408 -25.35 -37.82 4.26
CA GLU A 408 -24.94 -38.00 2.87
C GLU A 408 -26.05 -38.73 2.09
N ASP A 409 -26.23 -38.45 0.79
CA ASP A 409 -26.12 -39.51 -0.24
C ASP A 409 -26.05 -38.99 -1.69
N ALA A 410 -25.65 -39.89 -2.60
CA ALA A 410 -25.86 -39.98 -4.06
C ALA A 410 -26.19 -38.70 -4.89
N GLY A 411 -25.51 -38.38 -6.00
CA GLY A 411 -24.96 -39.26 -7.03
C GLY A 411 -25.56 -38.96 -8.43
N GLY A 412 -24.70 -38.52 -9.36
CA GLY A 412 -24.87 -38.69 -10.82
C GLY A 412 -25.82 -37.76 -11.60
N PHE A 413 -25.25 -36.90 -12.45
CA PHE A 413 -25.40 -36.98 -13.92
C PHE A 413 -24.24 -36.25 -14.62
#